data_AF-A0A2T7HE88-F1
#
_entry.id   AF-A0A2T7HE88-F1
#
_cell.length_a   1.000
_cell.length_b   1.000
_cell.length_c   1.000
_cell.angle_alpha   90.00
_cell.angle_beta   90.00
_cell.angle_gamma   90.00
#
_symmetry.space_group_name_H-M   'P 1'
#
loop_
_entity.id
_entity.type
_entity.pdbx_description
1 polymer ?
#
loop_
_entity_poly.entity_id
_entity_poly.type
_entity_poly.pdbx_seq_one_letter_code
_entity_poly.pdbx_strand_id
1 'polypeptide(L)'
;MLLIAKDFQIPCHVVFDCDGGSDEKYHAEHIRDNNAIFQLMGRASLEGFPAAHVKEADLTAWVDTIEAVLEDEFGLDKLTFHQAGSDAVGYLKNSRKNPLFVAAAMKAAWDAGRRFSVVDDVVTNILK
;
A
#
# COMPACT_ATOMS: atom_id res chain seq x y z
N MET A 1 9.44 -9.81 -9.96
CA MET A 1 9.91 -8.91 -11.03
C MET A 1 11.08 -8.03 -10.60
N LEU A 2 11.13 -7.55 -9.35
CA LEU A 2 12.24 -6.71 -8.84
C LEU A 2 13.64 -7.30 -9.07
N LEU A 3 13.85 -8.58 -8.73
CA LEU A 3 15.15 -9.25 -8.95
C LEU A 3 15.64 -9.14 -10.39
N ILE A 4 14.75 -9.35 -11.37
CA ILE A 4 15.06 -9.24 -12.80
C ILE A 4 15.39 -7.78 -13.15
N ALA A 5 14.61 -6.81 -12.68
CA ALA A 5 14.90 -5.40 -12.92
C ALA A 5 16.29 -4.99 -12.39
N LYS A 6 16.67 -5.50 -11.20
CA LYS A 6 18.00 -5.26 -10.62
C LYS A 6 19.13 -5.91 -11.42
N ASP A 7 18.95 -7.14 -11.90
CA ASP A 7 19.94 -7.85 -12.74
C ASP A 7 20.24 -7.11 -14.05
N PHE A 8 19.19 -6.56 -14.69
CA PHE A 8 19.32 -5.75 -15.90
C PHE A 8 19.64 -4.27 -15.64
N GLN A 9 19.90 -3.88 -14.40
CA GLN A 9 20.20 -2.50 -13.99
C GLN A 9 19.12 -1.49 -14.42
N ILE A 10 17.86 -1.92 -14.45
CA ILE A 10 16.72 -1.06 -14.78
C ILE A 10 16.40 -0.21 -13.55
N PRO A 11 16.39 1.13 -13.67
CA PRO A 11 15.92 2.00 -12.59
C PRO A 11 14.47 1.68 -12.24
N CYS A 12 14.18 1.47 -10.96
CA CYS A 12 12.85 1.14 -10.49
C CYS A 12 12.54 1.88 -9.18
N HIS A 13 11.31 2.37 -9.06
CA HIS A 13 10.73 2.73 -7.77
C HIS A 13 9.89 1.55 -7.27
N VAL A 14 10.18 1.02 -6.10
CA VAL A 14 9.47 -0.12 -5.53
C VAL A 14 8.43 0.37 -4.55
N VAL A 15 7.17 -0.03 -4.74
CA VAL A 15 6.06 0.25 -3.81
C VAL A 15 5.47 -1.08 -3.36
N PHE A 16 5.33 -1.26 -2.05
CA PHE A 16 4.70 -2.43 -1.45
C PHE A 16 4.13 -2.10 -0.07
N ASP A 17 3.13 -2.85 0.37
CA ASP A 17 2.68 -2.92 1.75
C ASP A 17 3.50 -3.95 2.52
N CYS A 18 3.77 -3.67 3.79
CA CYS A 18 4.49 -4.60 4.66
C CYS A 18 3.57 -5.61 5.33
N ASP A 19 2.23 -5.52 5.17
CA ASP A 19 1.26 -6.41 5.81
C ASP A 19 1.41 -6.52 7.34
N GLY A 20 1.82 -5.44 8.02
CA GLY A 20 2.05 -5.45 9.48
C GLY A 20 0.81 -5.75 10.32
N GLY A 21 -0.39 -5.54 9.78
CA GLY A 21 -1.67 -5.88 10.40
C GLY A 21 -2.23 -7.26 10.04
N SER A 22 -1.45 -8.09 9.32
CA SER A 22 -1.86 -9.46 8.94
C SER A 22 -2.01 -10.40 10.14
N ASP A 23 -2.65 -11.56 9.94
CA ASP A 23 -2.71 -12.61 10.98
C ASP A 23 -1.30 -13.08 11.35
N GLU A 24 -1.04 -13.28 12.65
CA GLU A 24 0.27 -13.67 13.20
C GLU A 24 0.88 -14.91 12.51
N LYS A 25 0.05 -15.86 12.08
CA LYS A 25 0.50 -17.06 11.35
C LYS A 25 1.20 -16.76 10.02
N TYR A 26 0.98 -15.58 9.43
CA TYR A 26 1.62 -15.15 8.18
C TYR A 26 2.80 -14.21 8.40
N HIS A 27 3.03 -13.74 9.63
CA HIS A 27 4.06 -12.72 9.93
C HIS A 27 5.46 -13.17 9.50
N ALA A 28 5.82 -14.42 9.77
CA ALA A 28 7.14 -14.95 9.39
C ALA A 28 7.38 -14.89 7.86
N GLU A 29 6.33 -15.12 7.07
CA GLU A 29 6.40 -15.04 5.61
C GLU A 29 6.52 -13.60 5.14
N HIS A 30 5.64 -12.71 5.61
CA HIS A 30 5.68 -11.29 5.26
C HIS A 30 7.01 -10.63 5.67
N ILE A 31 7.52 -10.89 6.88
CA ILE A 31 8.80 -10.36 7.35
C ILE A 31 9.95 -10.86 6.46
N ARG A 32 9.97 -12.15 6.10
CA ARG A 32 10.99 -12.70 5.20
C ARG A 32 10.96 -12.01 3.83
N ASP A 33 9.77 -11.86 3.25
CA ASP A 33 9.60 -11.32 1.91
C ASP A 33 9.88 -9.81 1.87
N ASN A 34 9.43 -9.06 2.87
CA ASN A 34 9.77 -7.65 3.06
C ASN A 34 11.29 -7.46 3.16
N ASN A 35 11.97 -8.25 4.00
CA ASN A 35 13.44 -8.18 4.14
C ASN A 35 14.16 -8.49 2.81
N ALA A 36 13.65 -9.44 2.02
CA ALA A 36 14.21 -9.72 0.70
C ALA A 36 14.07 -8.51 -0.25
N ILE A 37 12.94 -7.81 -0.22
CA ILE A 37 12.74 -6.57 -1.00
C ILE A 37 13.72 -5.48 -0.54
N PHE A 38 13.85 -5.24 0.78
CA PHE A 38 14.81 -4.27 1.32
C PHE A 38 16.25 -4.58 0.90
N GLN A 39 16.67 -5.85 0.99
CA GLN A 39 18.01 -6.28 0.59
C GLN A 39 18.24 -6.12 -0.91
N LEU A 40 17.26 -6.43 -1.76
CA LEU A 40 17.34 -6.19 -3.22
C LEU A 40 17.45 -4.71 -3.57
N MET A 41 16.95 -3.84 -2.69
CA MET A 41 17.08 -2.39 -2.79
C MET A 41 18.36 -1.85 -2.12
N GLY A 42 19.27 -2.72 -1.67
CA GLY A 42 20.52 -2.35 -1.04
C GLY A 42 20.36 -1.74 0.36
N ARG A 43 19.25 -2.05 1.06
CA ARG A 43 18.95 -1.58 2.42
C ARG A 43 19.18 -2.68 3.45
N ALA A 44 19.31 -2.26 4.71
CA ALA A 44 19.40 -3.20 5.82
C ALA A 44 18.07 -3.96 6.01
N SER A 45 18.18 -5.20 6.49
CA SER A 45 17.02 -5.97 6.97
C SER A 45 16.40 -5.25 8.17
N LEU A 46 15.07 -5.26 8.27
CA LEU A 46 14.34 -4.62 9.36
C LEU A 46 14.18 -5.53 10.60
N GLU A 47 14.48 -6.83 10.46
CA GLU A 47 14.30 -7.86 11.51
C GLU A 47 12.85 -8.00 12.04
N GLY A 48 11.89 -7.32 11.41
CA GLY A 48 10.47 -7.29 11.75
C GLY A 48 9.70 -6.33 10.81
N PHE A 49 8.47 -5.98 11.18
CA PHE A 49 7.73 -4.93 10.47
C PHE A 49 8.28 -3.53 10.81
N PRO A 50 8.30 -2.58 9.86
CA PRO A 50 8.74 -1.24 10.14
C PRO A 50 7.79 -0.54 11.12
N ALA A 51 8.31 0.31 12.02
CA ALA A 51 7.49 1.07 12.96
C ALA A 51 6.71 2.23 12.31
N ALA A 52 7.11 2.63 11.09
CA ALA A 52 6.49 3.71 10.33
C ALA A 52 6.65 3.43 8.82
N HIS A 53 5.89 4.14 7.98
CA HIS A 53 6.08 4.08 6.53
C HIS A 53 7.52 4.43 6.15
N VAL A 54 8.14 3.59 5.32
CA VAL A 54 9.44 3.87 4.74
C VAL A 54 9.23 4.63 3.44
N LYS A 55 9.82 5.83 3.33
CA LYS A 55 9.70 6.71 2.17
C LYS A 55 11.11 7.18 1.77
N GLU A 56 11.68 6.53 0.77
CA GLU A 56 12.99 6.84 0.23
C GLU A 56 12.90 7.15 -1.27
N ALA A 57 14.02 7.52 -1.89
CA ALA A 57 14.07 7.98 -3.27
C ALA A 57 13.59 6.94 -4.29
N ASP A 58 13.84 5.65 -4.05
CA ASP A 58 13.51 4.54 -4.95
C ASP A 58 12.65 3.46 -4.28
N LEU A 59 12.16 3.72 -3.07
CA LEU A 59 11.45 2.74 -2.24
C LEU A 59 10.33 3.42 -1.44
N THR A 60 9.14 2.82 -1.48
CA THR A 60 8.07 3.12 -0.55
C THR A 60 7.50 1.84 0.03
N ALA A 61 7.55 1.72 1.35
CA ALA A 61 6.98 0.59 2.08
C ALA A 61 5.93 1.12 3.07
N TRP A 62 4.68 0.73 2.88
CA TRP A 62 3.64 1.05 3.86
C TRP A 62 3.68 0.05 5.02
N VAL A 63 3.34 0.49 6.23
CA VAL A 63 3.49 -0.32 7.45
C VAL A 63 2.53 -1.51 7.46
N ASP A 64 1.39 -1.32 6.82
CA ASP A 64 0.29 -2.27 6.71
C ASP A 64 -0.24 -2.24 5.27
N THR A 65 -1.30 -2.99 5.01
CA THR A 65 -2.05 -3.00 3.74
C THR A 65 -2.48 -1.59 3.33
N ILE A 66 -2.53 -1.33 2.03
CA ILE A 66 -3.02 -0.04 1.51
C ILE A 66 -4.47 0.22 1.94
N GLU A 67 -5.31 -0.80 2.08
CA GLU A 67 -6.67 -0.65 2.57
C GLU A 67 -6.70 -0.13 4.01
N ALA A 68 -5.88 -0.68 4.91
CA ALA A 68 -5.78 -0.21 6.30
C ALA A 68 -5.28 1.23 6.36
N VAL A 69 -4.29 1.56 5.54
CA VAL A 69 -3.76 2.92 5.42
C VAL A 69 -4.83 3.90 4.92
N LEU A 70 -5.64 3.52 3.93
CA LEU A 70 -6.72 4.36 3.40
C LEU A 70 -7.89 4.51 4.39
N GLU A 71 -8.15 3.53 5.25
CA GLU A 71 -9.19 3.62 6.29
C GLU A 71 -8.95 4.80 7.24
N ASP A 72 -7.69 5.07 7.58
CA ASP A 72 -7.32 6.23 8.40
C ASP A 72 -7.57 7.55 7.66
N GLU A 73 -7.26 7.62 6.36
CA GLU A 73 -7.45 8.82 5.54
C GLU A 73 -8.93 9.07 5.18
N PHE A 74 -9.74 8.02 5.13
CA PHE A 74 -11.20 8.13 5.02
C PHE A 74 -11.83 8.74 6.28
N GLY A 75 -11.24 8.47 7.46
CA GLY A 75 -11.71 9.02 8.73
C GLY A 75 -13.14 8.59 9.07
N LEU A 76 -13.90 9.50 9.68
CA LEU A 76 -15.25 9.21 10.19
C LEU A 76 -16.27 8.85 9.09
N ASP A 77 -16.05 9.29 7.85
CA ASP A 77 -16.97 9.11 6.73
C ASP A 77 -16.74 7.81 5.95
N LYS A 78 -15.82 6.96 6.42
CA LYS A 78 -15.38 5.73 5.72
C LYS A 78 -16.51 4.80 5.30
N LEU A 79 -17.59 4.70 6.08
CA LEU A 79 -18.75 3.87 5.71
C LEU A 79 -19.44 4.37 4.44
N THR A 80 -19.56 5.68 4.27
CA THR A 80 -20.12 6.30 3.06
C THR A 80 -19.24 5.99 1.84
N PHE A 81 -17.92 6.08 2.00
CA PHE A 81 -17.00 5.79 0.89
C PHE A 81 -16.96 4.30 0.54
N HIS A 82 -17.03 3.41 1.54
CA HIS A 82 -17.19 1.97 1.30
C HIS A 82 -18.51 1.62 0.62
N GLN A 83 -19.58 2.37 0.88
CA GLN A 83 -20.84 2.17 0.17
C GLN A 83 -20.66 2.48 -1.32
N ALA A 84 -20.01 3.58 -1.68
CA ALA A 84 -19.69 3.89 -3.07
C ALA A 84 -18.82 2.80 -3.73
N GLY A 85 -17.85 2.26 -2.99
CA GLY A 85 -17.07 1.09 -3.42
C GLY A 85 -17.94 -0.15 -3.67
N SER A 86 -18.88 -0.43 -2.76
CA SER A 86 -19.80 -1.57 -2.85
C SER A 86 -20.76 -1.43 -4.04
N ASP A 87 -21.29 -0.23 -4.26
CA ASP A 87 -22.19 0.07 -5.38
C ASP A 87 -21.49 -0.12 -6.73
N ALA A 88 -20.19 0.16 -6.81
CA ALA A 88 -19.40 0.02 -8.03
C ALA A 88 -19.11 -1.45 -8.42
N VAL A 89 -19.03 -2.37 -7.45
CA VAL A 89 -18.67 -3.79 -7.70
C VAL A 89 -19.77 -4.79 -7.38
N GLY A 90 -20.88 -4.33 -6.80
CA GLY A 90 -22.00 -5.17 -6.36
C GLY A 90 -21.63 -6.14 -5.23
N TYR A 91 -22.28 -7.31 -5.21
CA TYR A 91 -22.11 -8.33 -4.16
C TYR A 91 -20.84 -9.19 -4.32
N LEU A 92 -19.75 -8.60 -4.80
CA LEU A 92 -18.49 -9.32 -4.95
C LEU A 92 -17.96 -9.74 -3.57
N LYS A 93 -17.70 -11.03 -3.39
CA LYS A 93 -17.03 -11.54 -2.18
C LYS A 93 -15.64 -10.92 -2.05
N ASN A 94 -15.28 -10.47 -0.86
CA ASN A 94 -14.01 -9.78 -0.59
C ASN A 94 -13.82 -8.52 -1.47
N SER A 95 -14.92 -7.81 -1.77
CA SER A 95 -14.94 -6.60 -2.60
C SER A 95 -13.93 -5.53 -2.19
N ARG A 96 -13.59 -5.43 -0.90
CA ARG A 96 -12.63 -4.43 -0.38
C ARG A 96 -11.23 -4.50 -1.02
N LYS A 97 -10.80 -5.69 -1.46
CA LYS A 97 -9.53 -5.88 -2.18
C LYS A 97 -9.65 -5.66 -3.69
N ASN A 98 -10.86 -5.41 -4.20
CA ASN A 98 -11.07 -5.21 -5.62
C ASN A 98 -10.59 -3.80 -6.01
N PRO A 99 -9.73 -3.66 -7.03
CA PRO A 99 -9.24 -2.34 -7.46
C PRO A 99 -10.37 -1.34 -7.80
N LEU A 100 -11.49 -1.80 -8.35
CA LEU A 100 -12.65 -0.94 -8.65
C LEU A 100 -13.38 -0.47 -7.40
N PHE A 101 -13.45 -1.31 -6.36
CA PHE A 101 -13.99 -0.90 -5.06
C PHE A 101 -13.13 0.21 -4.47
N VAL A 102 -11.81 0.00 -4.42
CA VAL A 102 -10.85 0.96 -3.86
C VAL A 102 -10.91 2.27 -4.63
N ALA A 103 -10.89 2.22 -5.97
CA ALA A 103 -10.99 3.41 -6.81
C ALA A 103 -12.29 4.19 -6.60
N ALA A 104 -13.44 3.51 -6.50
CA ALA A 104 -14.73 4.16 -6.27
C ALA A 104 -14.83 4.78 -4.87
N ALA A 105 -14.34 4.09 -3.84
CA ALA A 105 -14.28 4.62 -2.49
C ALA A 105 -13.37 5.86 -2.40
N MET A 106 -12.15 5.77 -2.96
CA MET A 106 -11.22 6.89 -3.02
C MET A 106 -11.80 8.08 -3.81
N LYS A 107 -12.50 7.83 -4.92
CA LYS A 107 -13.17 8.87 -5.69
C LYS A 107 -14.25 9.59 -4.86
N ALA A 108 -15.12 8.83 -4.19
CA ALA A 108 -16.17 9.43 -3.36
C ALA A 108 -15.59 10.28 -2.23
N ALA A 109 -14.53 9.80 -1.60
CA ALA A 109 -13.79 10.56 -0.59
C ALA A 109 -13.14 11.83 -1.16
N TRP A 110 -12.52 11.73 -2.35
CA TRP A 110 -11.91 12.87 -3.03
C TRP A 110 -12.92 13.97 -3.37
N ASP A 111 -14.09 13.57 -3.90
CA ASP A 111 -15.20 14.46 -4.24
C ASP A 111 -15.79 15.13 -2.98
N ALA A 112 -15.71 14.46 -1.82
CA ALA A 112 -16.05 15.00 -0.50
C ALA A 112 -14.95 15.88 0.13
N GLY A 113 -13.85 16.14 -0.60
CA GLY A 113 -12.76 17.00 -0.14
C GLY A 113 -11.64 16.30 0.64
N ARG A 114 -11.67 14.97 0.77
CA ARG A 114 -10.54 14.20 1.35
C ARG A 114 -9.37 14.19 0.38
N ARG A 115 -8.15 14.09 0.90
CA ARG A 115 -6.91 13.94 0.14
C ARG A 115 -6.08 12.84 0.78
N PHE A 116 -5.23 12.20 -0.03
CA PHE A 116 -4.53 10.98 0.36
C PHE A 116 -3.03 11.24 0.37
N SER A 117 -2.55 11.76 1.49
CA SER A 117 -1.13 12.08 1.69
C SER A 117 -0.24 10.88 1.44
N VAL A 118 -0.69 9.68 1.82
CA VAL A 118 0.07 8.44 1.65
C VAL A 118 0.27 8.06 0.19
N VAL A 119 -0.67 8.42 -0.69
CA VAL A 119 -0.60 8.18 -2.14
C VAL A 119 0.11 9.34 -2.83
N ASP A 120 -0.18 10.58 -2.43
CA ASP A 120 0.46 11.78 -2.96
C ASP A 120 1.98 11.73 -2.77
N ASP A 121 2.46 11.23 -1.63
CA ASP A 121 3.88 11.06 -1.35
C ASP A 121 4.55 10.07 -2.31
N VAL A 122 3.87 8.97 -2.64
CA VAL A 122 4.37 7.98 -3.61
C VAL A 122 4.45 8.57 -4.99
N VAL A 123 3.38 9.22 -5.45
CA VAL A 123 3.32 9.88 -6.77
C VAL A 123 4.40 10.96 -6.87
N THR A 124 4.55 11.77 -5.83
CA THR A 124 5.56 12.83 -5.77
C THR A 124 6.98 12.28 -5.81
N ASN A 125 7.24 11.11 -5.21
CA ASN A 125 8.56 10.49 -5.27
C ASN A 125 8.85 9.82 -6.62
N ILE A 126 7.84 9.22 -7.26
CA ILE A 126 7.98 8.59 -8.58
C ILE A 126 8.19 9.61 -9.71
N LEU A 127 7.56 10.79 -9.63
CA LEU A 127 7.59 11.80 -10.68
C LEU A 127 8.78 12.78 -10.60
N LYS A 128 9.65 12.65 -9.60
CA LYS A 128 10.89 13.43 -9.49
C LYS A 128 11.94 12.95 -10.50
#